data_AF-A0A7S1PEK5-F1
#
_entry.id   AF-A0A7S1PEK5-F1
#
_cell.length_a   1.000
_cell.length_b   1.000
_cell.length_c   1.000
_cell.angle_alpha   90.00
_cell.angle_beta   90.00
_cell.angle_gamma   90.00
#
_symmetry.space_group_name_H-M   'P 1'
#
loop_
_entity.id
_entity.type
_entity.pdbx_description
1 polymer ?
#
loop_
_entity_poly.entity_id
_entity_poly.type
_entity_poly.pdbx_seq_one_letter_code
_entity_poly.pdbx_strand_id
1 'polypeptide(L)'
;GHKLQQASVAEPSSSAPPPPPAPATNEQHHPHPHPQPKAPPPDSLDDTGIVFAANELIDVRRKVEGLMTPDNRRIKGFHISFRSDGKTLKHVFHVHWRELHGGEMVPRTDEYPVKLPTHAGVQKAFGEALKGRDERRAQVGYTAATNSTVGHMSSGSSTHTCGKRDIDQMLHGGGQGEGEGQGE
;
A
#
# COMPACT_ATOMS: atom_id res chain seq x y z
N GLY A 1 44.98 -68.35 -10.97
CA GLY A 1 45.89 -68.45 -9.82
C GLY A 1 47.06 -67.52 -10.04
N HIS A 2 47.54 -66.93 -8.94
CA HIS A 2 48.85 -66.28 -8.75
C HIS A 2 48.98 -64.79 -9.15
N LYS A 3 48.94 -63.99 -8.09
CA LYS A 3 49.69 -62.74 -7.86
C LYS A 3 51.20 -62.97 -8.00
N LEU A 4 51.96 -61.92 -8.33
CA LEU A 4 53.35 -61.54 -7.94
C LEU A 4 53.97 -60.77 -9.13
N GLN A 5 54.17 -59.44 -9.06
CA GLN A 5 55.26 -58.68 -8.41
C GLN A 5 56.60 -58.69 -9.16
N GLN A 6 57.32 -57.56 -9.00
CA GLN A 6 58.71 -57.23 -9.37
C GLN A 6 58.87 -56.53 -10.73
N ALA A 7 59.20 -55.23 -10.79
CA ALA A 7 60.44 -54.50 -10.42
C ALA A 7 61.47 -54.52 -11.56
N SER A 8 61.78 -53.36 -12.12
CA SER A 8 63.15 -52.83 -12.22
C SER A 8 63.28 -51.60 -13.11
N VAL A 9 64.16 -50.74 -12.62
CA VAL A 9 64.70 -49.46 -13.07
C VAL A 9 65.15 -49.44 -14.54
N ALA A 10 64.85 -48.34 -15.23
CA ALA A 10 65.71 -47.75 -16.25
C ALA A 10 65.42 -46.24 -16.37
N GLU A 11 66.38 -45.42 -15.95
CA GLU A 11 66.60 -44.01 -16.32
C GLU A 11 66.68 -43.82 -17.86
N PRO A 12 66.55 -42.61 -18.48
CA PRO A 12 67.28 -41.41 -18.04
C PRO A 12 66.67 -40.02 -18.37
N SER A 13 67.41 -39.01 -17.91
CA SER A 13 67.60 -37.69 -18.54
C SER A 13 66.38 -36.78 -18.69
N SER A 14 66.32 -35.74 -17.86
CA SER A 14 66.78 -34.43 -18.31
C SER A 14 66.91 -33.50 -17.10
N SER A 15 68.15 -33.16 -16.75
CA SER A 15 68.46 -32.18 -15.72
C SER A 15 68.21 -30.78 -16.28
N ALA A 16 67.01 -30.25 -16.06
CA ALA A 16 66.75 -28.82 -16.22
C ALA A 16 67.09 -28.12 -14.88
N PRO A 17 67.85 -27.01 -14.87
CA PRO A 17 68.09 -26.26 -13.64
C PRO A 17 66.75 -25.69 -13.12
N PRO A 18 66.57 -25.60 -11.78
CA PRO A 18 65.37 -24.98 -11.23
C PRO A 18 65.30 -23.50 -11.63
N PRO A 19 64.11 -22.93 -11.88
CA PRO A 19 63.97 -21.51 -12.15
C PRO A 19 64.44 -20.68 -10.94
N PRO A 20 64.94 -19.45 -11.16
CA PRO A 20 65.35 -18.59 -10.05
C PRO A 20 64.17 -18.29 -9.11
N PRO A 21 64.43 -18.06 -7.81
CA PRO A 21 63.38 -17.68 -6.88
C PRO A 21 62.73 -16.38 -7.35
N ALA A 22 61.40 -16.34 -7.36
CA ALA A 22 60.64 -15.15 -7.70
C ALA A 22 61.05 -13.99 -6.77
N PRO A 23 61.15 -12.74 -7.28
CA PRO A 23 61.37 -11.59 -6.41
C PRO A 23 60.17 -11.50 -5.46
N ALA A 24 60.46 -11.34 -4.16
CA ALA A 24 59.45 -11.10 -3.15
C ALA A 24 58.58 -9.93 -3.61
N THR A 25 57.32 -10.22 -3.94
CA THR A 25 56.30 -9.21 -4.16
C THR A 25 56.15 -8.47 -2.85
N ASN A 26 56.80 -7.31 -2.77
CA ASN A 26 56.55 -6.31 -1.75
C ASN A 26 55.04 -6.04 -1.79
N GLU A 27 54.29 -6.53 -0.80
CA GLU A 27 52.88 -6.23 -0.61
C GLU A 27 52.79 -4.71 -0.37
N GLN A 28 52.68 -3.96 -1.46
CA GLN A 28 52.18 -2.61 -1.41
C GLN A 28 50.76 -2.72 -0.88
N HIS A 29 50.61 -2.50 0.43
CA HIS A 29 49.35 -2.16 1.05
C HIS A 29 48.71 -1.03 0.23
N HIS A 30 47.79 -1.38 -0.66
CA HIS A 30 46.84 -0.43 -1.19
C HIS A 30 46.12 0.16 0.03
N PRO A 31 46.09 1.49 0.21
CA PRO A 31 45.25 2.05 1.25
C PRO A 31 43.82 1.59 0.95
N HIS A 32 43.21 0.88 1.89
CA HIS A 32 41.79 0.58 1.85
C HIS A 32 41.07 1.90 1.51
N PRO A 33 40.24 1.95 0.44
CA PRO A 33 39.39 3.11 0.27
C PRO A 33 38.54 3.19 1.54
N HIS A 34 38.72 4.26 2.30
CA HIS A 34 37.81 4.61 3.39
C HIS A 34 36.38 4.46 2.84
N PRO A 35 35.45 3.77 3.54
CA PRO A 35 34.06 3.77 3.13
C PRO A 35 33.60 5.22 3.22
N GLN A 36 33.60 5.93 2.08
CA GLN A 36 32.89 7.18 1.95
C GLN A 36 31.43 6.87 2.32
N PRO A 37 30.77 7.70 3.16
CA PRO A 37 29.34 7.60 3.35
C PRO A 37 28.71 7.60 1.96
N LYS A 38 28.08 6.48 1.56
CA LYS A 38 27.39 6.42 0.28
C LYS A 38 26.43 7.60 0.27
N ALA A 39 26.64 8.54 -0.62
CA ALA A 39 25.73 9.65 -0.82
C ALA A 39 24.31 9.06 -0.89
N PRO A 40 23.33 9.65 -0.20
CA PRO A 40 21.96 9.18 -0.29
C PRO A 40 21.57 9.12 -1.77
N PRO A 41 20.80 8.10 -2.20
CA PRO A 41 20.37 8.02 -3.58
C PRO A 41 19.71 9.35 -4.00
N PRO A 42 19.85 9.76 -5.26
CA PRO A 42 19.44 11.09 -5.73
C PRO A 42 17.94 11.41 -5.48
N ASP A 43 17.11 10.39 -5.28
CA ASP A 43 15.67 10.49 -4.97
C ASP A 43 15.32 10.24 -3.49
N SER A 44 16.32 10.27 -2.61
CA SER A 44 16.10 10.10 -1.17
C SER A 44 15.42 11.34 -0.59
N LEU A 45 14.31 11.12 0.09
CA LEU A 45 13.60 12.10 0.89
C LEU A 45 14.16 12.14 2.31
N ASP A 46 14.23 13.33 2.90
CA ASP A 46 14.39 13.51 4.34
C ASP A 46 13.08 13.19 5.07
N ASP A 47 13.11 13.16 6.41
CA ASP A 47 11.94 12.84 7.23
C ASP A 47 10.76 13.78 6.94
N THR A 48 11.03 15.07 6.73
CA THR A 48 10.00 16.07 6.40
C THR A 48 9.38 15.77 5.04
N GLY A 49 10.23 15.49 4.03
CA GLY A 49 9.78 15.10 2.70
C GLY A 49 8.91 13.85 2.71
N ILE A 50 9.26 12.84 3.51
CA ILE A 50 8.47 11.61 3.67
C ILE A 50 7.10 11.92 4.27
N VAL A 51 7.05 12.72 5.35
CA VAL A 51 5.79 13.10 6.01
C VAL A 51 4.89 13.91 5.07
N PHE A 52 5.46 14.83 4.31
CA PHE A 52 4.72 15.63 3.34
C PHE A 52 4.15 14.74 2.23
N ALA A 53 4.98 13.92 1.59
CA ALA A 53 4.55 13.01 0.53
C ALA A 53 3.45 12.04 1.00
N ALA A 54 3.58 11.49 2.21
CA ALA A 54 2.58 10.61 2.79
C ALA A 54 1.23 11.30 3.03
N ASN A 55 1.26 12.54 3.57
CA ASN A 55 0.04 13.31 3.80
C ASN A 55 -0.63 13.75 2.48
N GLU A 56 0.15 14.10 1.47
CA GLU A 56 -0.37 14.46 0.15
C GLU A 56 -1.12 13.28 -0.48
N LEU A 57 -0.54 12.07 -0.45
CA LEU A 57 -1.19 10.86 -0.95
C LEU A 57 -2.51 10.56 -0.21
N ILE A 58 -2.51 10.72 1.11
CA ILE A 58 -3.72 10.58 1.94
C ILE A 58 -4.79 11.60 1.51
N ASP A 59 -4.42 12.85 1.29
CA ASP A 59 -5.37 13.91 0.91
C ASP A 59 -5.90 13.74 -0.50
N VAL A 60 -5.05 13.40 -1.47
CA VAL A 60 -5.48 13.06 -2.83
C VAL A 60 -6.51 11.93 -2.80
N ARG A 61 -6.24 10.86 -2.04
CA ARG A 61 -7.19 9.75 -1.96
C ARG A 61 -8.48 10.13 -1.22
N ARG A 62 -8.40 10.96 -0.17
CA ARG A 62 -9.59 11.49 0.51
C ARG A 62 -10.46 12.32 -0.43
N LYS A 63 -9.88 13.14 -1.30
CA LYS A 63 -10.64 13.90 -2.32
C LYS A 63 -11.39 12.96 -3.25
N VAL A 64 -10.72 11.93 -3.76
CA VAL A 64 -11.33 10.91 -4.63
C VAL A 64 -12.47 10.16 -3.93
N GLU A 65 -12.34 9.90 -2.63
CA GLU A 65 -13.36 9.22 -1.82
C GLU A 65 -14.46 10.15 -1.29
N GLY A 66 -14.45 11.45 -1.63
CA GLY A 66 -15.42 12.43 -1.11
C GLY A 66 -15.27 12.71 0.39
N LEU A 67 -14.10 12.41 0.97
CA LEU A 67 -13.74 12.59 2.39
C LEU A 67 -12.98 13.89 2.65
N MET A 68 -13.21 14.89 1.79
CA MET A 68 -12.80 16.28 1.97
C MET A 68 -14.00 17.21 1.85
N THR A 69 -14.07 18.22 2.70
CA THR A 69 -15.04 19.32 2.54
C THR A 69 -14.65 20.20 1.36
N PRO A 70 -15.59 21.02 0.82
CA PRO A 70 -15.26 22.02 -0.20
C PRO A 70 -14.14 22.98 0.22
N ASP A 71 -14.05 23.29 1.51
CA ASP A 71 -12.97 24.12 2.09
C ASP A 71 -11.65 23.37 2.33
N ASN A 72 -11.47 22.20 1.70
CA ASN A 72 -10.28 21.36 1.81
C ASN A 72 -9.96 20.92 3.26
N ARG A 73 -10.99 20.64 4.09
CA ARG A 73 -10.82 20.01 5.41
C ARG A 73 -11.08 18.51 5.35
N ARG A 74 -10.35 17.73 6.16
CA ARG A 74 -10.49 16.27 6.23
C ARG A 74 -11.78 15.85 6.94
N ILE A 75 -12.59 15.02 6.31
CA ILE A 75 -13.78 14.37 6.91
C ILE A 75 -13.33 13.06 7.61
N LYS A 76 -13.99 12.66 8.70
CA LYS A 76 -13.70 11.37 9.37
C LYS A 76 -14.03 10.18 8.46
N GLY A 77 -13.46 9.00 8.74
CA GLY A 77 -13.82 7.75 8.04
C GLY A 77 -12.84 7.25 6.98
N PHE A 78 -11.66 7.86 6.83
CA PHE A 78 -10.63 7.38 5.89
C PHE A 78 -9.86 6.15 6.40
N HIS A 79 -9.76 5.99 7.72
CA HIS A 79 -9.16 4.84 8.42
C HIS A 79 -7.67 4.55 8.12
N ILE A 80 -6.97 5.43 7.40
CA ILE A 80 -5.52 5.41 7.25
C ILE A 80 -4.94 6.67 7.89
N SER A 81 -3.91 6.50 8.70
CA SER A 81 -3.07 7.59 9.21
C SER A 81 -1.59 7.32 8.89
N PHE A 82 -0.77 8.35 8.93
CA PHE A 82 0.67 8.23 8.78
C PHE A 82 1.36 8.70 10.05
N ARG A 83 2.34 7.94 10.52
CA ARG A 83 3.16 8.27 11.68
C ARG A 83 4.62 8.17 11.30
N SER A 84 5.36 9.23 11.62
CA SER A 84 6.81 9.27 11.56
C SER A 84 7.33 9.40 12.98
N ASP A 85 8.23 8.50 13.38
CA ASP A 85 8.96 8.61 14.64
C ASP A 85 10.37 9.15 14.37
N GLY A 86 10.58 10.43 14.70
CA GLY A 86 11.87 11.11 14.52
C GLY A 86 13.01 10.54 15.36
N LYS A 87 12.74 9.64 16.32
CA LYS A 87 13.80 8.97 17.09
C LYS A 87 14.26 7.67 16.44
N THR A 88 13.32 6.89 15.88
CA THR A 88 13.60 5.57 15.30
C THR A 88 13.69 5.60 13.77
N LEU A 89 13.45 6.76 13.15
CA LEU A 89 13.30 6.93 11.70
C LEU A 89 12.25 5.96 11.11
N LYS A 90 11.32 5.49 11.95
CA LYS A 90 10.27 4.56 11.55
C LYS A 90 9.12 5.36 10.98
N HIS A 91 8.94 5.23 9.67
CA HIS A 91 7.87 5.84 8.90
C HIS A 91 6.82 4.78 8.57
N VAL A 92 5.58 4.95 9.03
CA VAL A 92 4.55 3.89 8.97
C VAL A 92 3.19 4.44 8.62
N PHE A 93 2.49 3.78 7.68
CA PHE A 93 1.06 3.94 7.51
C PHE A 93 0.31 2.98 8.43
N HIS A 94 -0.66 3.51 9.18
CA HIS A 94 -1.52 2.72 10.06
C HIS A 94 -2.91 2.61 9.45
N VAL A 95 -3.40 1.38 9.30
CA VAL A 95 -4.78 1.09 8.95
C VAL A 95 -5.54 0.76 10.24
N HIS A 96 -6.50 1.59 10.60
CA HIS A 96 -7.30 1.40 11.81
C HIS A 96 -8.59 0.66 11.50
N TRP A 97 -8.86 -0.41 12.23
CA TRP A 97 -10.07 -1.22 12.06
C TRP A 97 -10.56 -1.72 13.43
N ARG A 98 -11.70 -2.42 13.44
CA ARG A 98 -12.25 -3.02 14.67
C ARG A 98 -12.61 -4.47 14.40
N GLU A 99 -12.38 -5.32 15.40
CA GLU A 99 -12.61 -6.75 15.37
C GLU A 99 -13.62 -7.13 16.45
N LEU A 100 -14.56 -8.02 16.14
CA LEU A 100 -15.46 -8.57 17.15
C LEU A 100 -14.72 -9.69 17.90
N HIS A 101 -14.44 -9.48 19.19
CA HIS A 101 -13.79 -10.46 20.05
C HIS A 101 -14.64 -10.68 21.30
N GLY A 102 -15.18 -11.89 21.47
CA GLY A 102 -16.03 -12.22 22.64
C GLY A 102 -17.30 -11.38 22.76
N GLY A 103 -17.82 -10.82 21.65
CA GLY A 103 -18.99 -9.93 21.64
C GLY A 103 -18.67 -8.43 21.79
N GLU A 104 -17.40 -8.07 21.99
CA GLU A 104 -16.95 -6.67 22.06
C GLU A 104 -16.22 -6.24 20.78
N MET A 105 -16.44 -5.00 20.33
CA MET A 105 -15.74 -4.41 19.19
C MET A 105 -14.41 -3.80 19.64
N VAL A 106 -13.31 -4.52 19.44
CA VAL A 106 -11.96 -4.14 19.87
C VAL A 106 -11.23 -3.39 18.76
N PRO A 107 -10.62 -2.23 19.02
CA PRO A 107 -9.80 -1.53 18.03
C PRO A 107 -8.52 -2.31 17.70
N ARG A 108 -8.22 -2.38 16.41
CA ARG A 108 -7.02 -3.00 15.84
C ARG A 108 -6.31 -2.04 14.90
N THR A 109 -5.03 -2.26 14.67
CA THR A 109 -4.25 -1.46 13.74
C THR A 109 -3.27 -2.36 13.00
N ASP A 110 -3.29 -2.27 11.68
CA ASP A 110 -2.30 -2.91 10.81
C ASP A 110 -1.25 -1.86 10.41
N GLU A 111 0.03 -2.24 10.44
CA GLU A 111 1.17 -1.37 10.14
C GLU A 111 1.77 -1.66 8.77
N TYR A 112 2.01 -0.61 7.98
CA TYR A 112 2.64 -0.68 6.67
C TYR A 112 3.85 0.26 6.63
N PRO A 113 5.06 -0.24 6.93
CA PRO A 113 6.26 0.58 7.03
C PRO A 113 6.77 1.03 5.65
N VAL A 114 7.21 2.28 5.56
CA VAL A 114 7.94 2.82 4.42
C VAL A 114 9.36 2.24 4.44
N LYS A 115 9.63 1.27 3.56
CA LYS A 115 10.92 0.55 3.52
C LYS A 115 12.05 1.34 2.86
N LEU A 116 11.69 2.27 1.97
CA LEU A 116 12.63 3.11 1.24
C LEU A 116 12.22 4.58 1.41
N PRO A 117 13.12 5.46 1.87
CA PRO A 117 12.84 6.88 2.05
C PRO A 117 12.85 7.59 0.69
N THR A 118 11.97 7.19 -0.23
CA THR A 118 11.82 7.78 -1.57
C THR A 118 10.34 7.95 -1.88
N HIS A 119 9.98 8.82 -2.83
CA HIS A 119 8.59 8.96 -3.28
C HIS A 119 7.96 7.62 -3.67
N ALA A 120 8.69 6.80 -4.43
CA ALA A 120 8.23 5.47 -4.83
C ALA A 120 8.03 4.54 -3.63
N GLY A 121 8.92 4.61 -2.62
CA GLY A 121 8.78 3.84 -1.39
C GLY A 121 7.54 4.23 -0.58
N VAL A 122 7.27 5.53 -0.47
CA VAL A 122 6.07 6.06 0.21
C VAL A 122 4.80 5.66 -0.54
N GLN A 123 4.77 5.83 -1.87
CA GLN A 123 3.65 5.42 -2.72
C GLN A 123 3.36 3.92 -2.62
N LYS A 124 4.40 3.09 -2.62
CA LYS A 124 4.25 1.64 -2.49
C LYS A 124 3.62 1.27 -1.14
N ALA A 125 4.16 1.79 -0.03
CA ALA A 125 3.64 1.52 1.30
C ALA A 125 2.19 2.02 1.46
N PHE A 126 1.86 3.17 0.87
CA PHE A 126 0.49 3.69 0.85
C PHE A 126 -0.46 2.80 0.04
N GLY A 127 -0.02 2.29 -1.12
CA GLY A 127 -0.80 1.34 -1.92
C GLY A 127 -1.09 0.04 -1.19
N GLU A 128 -0.10 -0.50 -0.46
CA GLU A 128 -0.28 -1.67 0.41
C GLU A 128 -1.27 -1.38 1.55
N ALA A 129 -1.18 -0.21 2.19
CA ALA A 129 -2.10 0.21 3.23
C ALA A 129 -3.55 0.38 2.71
N LEU A 130 -3.74 0.91 1.50
CA LEU A 130 -5.07 1.01 0.87
C LEU A 130 -5.68 -0.37 0.65
N LYS A 131 -4.90 -1.29 0.07
CA LYS A 131 -5.34 -2.68 -0.14
C LYS A 131 -5.75 -3.32 1.18
N GLY A 132 -4.92 -3.22 2.21
CA GLY A 132 -5.22 -3.75 3.54
C GLY A 132 -6.48 -3.15 4.17
N ARG A 133 -6.67 -1.83 4.05
CA ARG A 133 -7.89 -1.15 4.51
C ARG A 133 -9.13 -1.73 3.84
N ASP A 134 -9.09 -1.90 2.53
CA ASP A 134 -10.25 -2.38 1.77
C ASP A 134 -10.54 -3.86 2.06
N GLU A 135 -9.51 -4.69 2.25
CA GLU A 135 -9.64 -6.07 2.74
C GLU A 135 -10.30 -6.13 4.13
N ARG A 136 -9.86 -5.30 5.08
CA ARG A 136 -10.47 -5.24 6.42
C ARG A 136 -11.91 -4.75 6.38
N ARG A 137 -12.22 -3.77 5.52
CA ARG A 137 -13.60 -3.30 5.31
C ARG A 137 -14.51 -4.42 4.78
N ALA A 138 -14.00 -5.25 3.88
CA ALA A 138 -14.73 -6.41 3.36
C ALA A 138 -14.92 -7.49 4.44
N GLN A 139 -13.89 -7.78 5.23
CA GLN A 139 -13.89 -8.83 6.25
C GLN A 139 -14.84 -8.53 7.42
N VAL A 140 -14.89 -7.28 7.87
CA VAL A 140 -15.71 -6.89 9.02
C VAL A 140 -17.21 -6.84 8.66
N GLY A 141 -17.57 -6.98 7.39
CA GLY A 141 -18.94 -6.78 6.91
C GLY A 141 -19.30 -5.31 7.10
N TYR A 142 -19.25 -4.54 6.02
CA TYR A 142 -19.59 -3.11 6.06
C TYR A 142 -21.01 -2.90 6.59
N THR A 143 -21.13 -2.67 7.90
CA THR A 143 -22.32 -2.16 8.59
C THR A 143 -22.43 -0.66 8.29
N ALA A 144 -22.56 -0.30 7.02
CA ALA A 144 -23.03 1.04 6.65
C ALA A 144 -24.55 1.10 6.57
N ALA A 145 -25.19 0.62 7.62
CA ALA A 145 -26.62 0.74 7.82
C ALA A 145 -26.93 1.29 9.22
N THR A 146 -26.18 2.27 9.73
CA THR A 146 -26.56 2.95 11.00
C THR A 146 -26.20 4.44 11.13
N ASN A 147 -25.84 5.15 10.05
CA ASN A 147 -25.74 6.61 10.10
C ASN A 147 -26.68 7.31 9.10
N SER A 148 -27.92 6.82 9.00
CA SER A 148 -29.07 7.57 8.48
C SER A 148 -30.26 7.37 9.41
N THR A 149 -30.12 7.77 10.67
CA THR A 149 -31.26 7.87 11.62
C THR A 149 -31.23 9.19 12.38
N VAL A 150 -30.93 10.29 11.69
CA VAL A 150 -31.34 11.62 12.18
C VAL A 150 -31.84 12.42 10.98
N GLY A 151 -33.17 12.52 10.87
CA GLY A 151 -33.80 13.49 9.98
C GLY A 151 -34.84 12.90 9.01
N HIS A 152 -35.91 12.31 9.52
CA HIS A 152 -37.20 12.54 8.87
C HIS A 152 -38.30 12.56 9.93
N MET A 153 -38.83 13.75 10.17
CA MET A 153 -40.10 13.94 10.85
C MET A 153 -41.17 13.30 9.98
N SER A 154 -41.80 12.24 10.45
CA SER A 154 -43.06 11.76 9.86
C SER A 154 -44.16 11.93 10.90
N SER A 155 -44.73 13.13 10.92
CA SER A 155 -46.18 13.23 11.12
C SER A 155 -46.85 12.64 9.89
N GLY A 156 -47.86 11.78 10.11
CA GLY A 156 -48.83 11.46 9.07
C GLY A 156 -48.75 10.04 8.53
N SER A 157 -49.61 9.20 9.09
CA SER A 157 -50.11 7.96 8.52
C SER A 157 -50.72 8.18 7.12
N SER A 158 -50.31 7.38 6.13
CA SER A 158 -51.20 6.91 5.05
C SER A 158 -50.53 5.80 4.25
N THR A 159 -51.08 4.60 4.38
CA THR A 159 -50.77 3.41 3.58
C THR A 159 -51.29 3.58 2.16
N HIS A 160 -50.42 3.53 1.14
CA HIS A 160 -50.80 3.08 -0.20
C HIS A 160 -49.61 2.36 -0.85
N THR A 161 -49.86 1.11 -1.24
CA THR A 161 -49.00 0.24 -2.05
C THR A 161 -49.07 0.62 -3.53
N CYS A 162 -48.17 0.03 -4.35
CA CYS A 162 -48.13 0.01 -5.83
C CYS A 162 -47.22 1.08 -6.46
N GLY A 163 -46.27 0.78 -7.34
CA GLY A 163 -45.92 -0.48 -8.00
C GLY A 163 -44.64 -0.31 -8.81
N LYS A 164 -44.00 -1.44 -9.13
CA LYS A 164 -43.03 -1.57 -10.22
C LYS A 164 -43.65 -1.02 -11.51
N ARG A 165 -42.95 -0.19 -12.27
CA ARG A 165 -43.14 -0.11 -13.71
C ARG A 165 -41.84 0.26 -14.42
N ASP A 166 -41.67 -0.48 -15.50
CA ASP A 166 -40.51 -0.70 -16.31
C ASP A 166 -39.97 0.55 -17.02
N ILE A 167 -38.65 0.51 -17.21
CA ILE A 167 -37.86 1.42 -18.04
C ILE A 167 -38.11 0.99 -19.48
N ASP A 168 -39.11 1.56 -20.15
CA ASP A 168 -39.12 1.66 -21.61
C ASP A 168 -40.20 2.67 -22.06
N GLN A 169 -39.86 3.44 -23.10
CA GLN A 169 -40.72 4.43 -23.79
C GLN A 169 -40.83 5.85 -23.19
N MET A 170 -39.79 6.68 -23.41
CA MET A 170 -39.94 8.14 -23.53
C MET A 170 -39.46 8.63 -24.90
N LEU A 171 -39.91 7.99 -25.97
CA LEU A 171 -39.80 8.48 -27.34
C LEU A 171 -41.16 8.32 -28.02
N HIS A 172 -41.61 9.38 -28.69
CA HIS A 172 -42.95 9.65 -29.23
C HIS A 172 -43.89 10.30 -28.19
N GLY A 173 -44.39 11.52 -28.31
CA GLY A 173 -44.61 12.35 -29.49
C GLY A 173 -46.10 12.66 -29.61
N GLY A 174 -46.48 13.90 -29.31
CA GLY A 174 -47.61 14.60 -29.95
C GLY A 174 -49.03 14.45 -29.40
N GLY A 175 -49.78 15.57 -29.45
CA GLY A 175 -51.25 15.66 -29.51
C GLY A 175 -51.92 16.01 -28.19
N GLN A 176 -52.47 17.22 -28.02
CA GLN A 176 -53.89 17.59 -28.30
C GLN A 176 -54.88 16.67 -27.55
N GLY A 177 -55.84 17.14 -26.76
CA GLY A 177 -56.47 18.44 -26.54
C GLY A 177 -57.79 18.18 -25.81
N GLU A 178 -58.45 19.26 -25.39
CA GLU A 178 -59.91 19.33 -25.08
C GLU A 178 -60.32 18.55 -23.80
N GLY A 179 -61.06 19.09 -22.83
CA GLY A 179 -62.17 20.03 -22.90
C GLY A 179 -63.37 19.34 -22.23
N GLU A 180 -64.10 20.10 -21.39
CA GLU A 180 -65.41 19.74 -20.79
C GLU A 180 -65.36 18.68 -19.67
N GLY A 181 -66.12 18.71 -18.58
CA GLY A 181 -67.26 19.50 -18.16
C GLY A 181 -68.13 18.65 -17.21
N GLN A 182 -68.70 19.26 -16.16
CA GLN A 182 -69.89 18.87 -15.37
C GLN A 182 -69.89 17.52 -14.62
N GLY A 183 -70.06 17.53 -13.30
CA GLY A 183 -71.35 17.31 -12.60
C GLY A 183 -71.17 16.08 -11.69
N GLU A 184 -71.70 15.94 -10.48
CA GLU A 184 -72.78 16.55 -9.70
C GLU A 184 -72.30 16.96 -8.30
#